data_AF-A0A7J4TM56-F1
#
_entry.id   AF-A0A7J4TM56-F1
#
_cell.length_a   1.000
_cell.length_b   1.000
_cell.length_c   1.000
_cell.angle_alpha   90.00
_cell.angle_beta   90.00
_cell.angle_gamma   90.00
#
_symmetry.space_group_name_H-M   'P 1'
#
loop_
_entity.id
_entity.type
_entity.pdbx_description
1 polymer ?
#
loop_
_entity_poly.entity_id
_entity_poly.type
_entity_poly.pdbx_seq_one_letter_code
_entity_poly.pdbx_strand_id
1 'polypeptide(L)'
;MSGAKIDSTQHTRMSRDFNLVLASTIAVALAFLFISAVFGEAVMELATDEESNAGVRVPVWERSNMPYQTNGEFGIALETGPYEILGTDNEWNSTHHFVEYTLPIDEGGAALLDNAVISLAVWRPNVPEGVTVPVIAEFGPYFQEASVETPSIEVPGTWLGQMIIDQILPHGFAFAQVSVTGTGRSNHCMDLMGNAEQLGNDAAVRWFGEQEWSNGAVGMIGKSYDGSTPWQAAMFG
;
A
#
# COMPACT_ATOMS: atom_id res chain seq x y z
N MET A 1 27.49 -87.42 31.36
CA MET A 1 26.18 -86.74 31.41
C MET A 1 26.12 -85.92 32.68
N SER A 2 26.31 -84.61 32.60
CA SER A 2 25.97 -83.69 33.69
C SER A 2 25.28 -82.49 33.04
N GLY A 3 23.95 -82.49 33.11
CA GLY A 3 23.12 -81.42 32.59
C GLY A 3 23.18 -80.24 33.55
N ALA A 4 23.71 -79.11 33.08
CA ALA A 4 23.61 -77.85 33.79
C ALA A 4 22.14 -77.44 33.86
N LYS A 5 21.57 -77.39 35.07
CA LYS A 5 20.28 -76.73 35.33
C LYS A 5 20.45 -75.25 35.05
N ILE A 6 19.93 -74.79 33.91
CA ILE A 6 19.79 -73.36 33.63
C ILE A 6 18.78 -72.80 34.64
N ASP A 7 19.23 -71.82 35.42
CA ASP A 7 18.51 -71.20 36.52
C ASP A 7 17.28 -70.43 35.98
N SER A 8 16.09 -70.96 36.26
CA SER A 8 14.80 -70.37 35.83
C SER A 8 14.64 -68.92 36.27
N THR A 9 15.28 -68.55 37.38
CA THR A 9 15.20 -67.22 38.00
C THR A 9 15.86 -66.14 37.15
N GLN A 10 16.92 -66.49 36.41
CA GLN A 10 17.65 -65.58 35.53
C GLN A 10 16.86 -65.30 34.25
N HIS A 11 16.19 -66.33 33.72
CA HIS A 11 15.29 -66.21 32.56
C HIS A 11 14.07 -65.32 32.86
N THR A 12 13.46 -65.46 34.04
CA THR A 12 12.30 -64.64 34.44
C THR A 12 12.66 -63.16 34.63
N ARG A 13 13.86 -62.86 35.17
CA ARG A 13 14.34 -61.48 35.29
C ARG A 13 14.60 -60.84 33.93
N MET A 14 15.26 -61.57 33.03
CA MET A 14 15.58 -61.07 31.68
C MET A 14 14.33 -60.78 30.85
N SER A 15 13.29 -61.62 30.94
CA SER A 15 12.00 -61.36 30.29
C SER A 15 11.26 -60.16 30.89
N ARG A 16 11.37 -59.93 32.20
CA ARG A 16 10.73 -58.78 32.87
C ARG A 16 11.40 -57.46 32.49
N ASP A 17 12.73 -57.43 32.44
CA ASP A 17 13.49 -56.24 32.07
C ASP A 17 13.29 -55.89 30.60
N PHE A 18 13.24 -56.90 29.71
CA PHE A 18 12.89 -56.70 28.30
C PHE A 18 11.48 -56.14 28.12
N ASN A 19 10.48 -56.69 28.82
CA ASN A 19 9.11 -56.19 28.77
C ASN A 19 8.98 -54.77 29.34
N LEU A 20 9.77 -54.42 30.37
CA LEU A 20 9.79 -53.08 30.94
C LEU A 20 10.35 -52.06 29.94
N VAL A 21 11.47 -52.39 29.27
CA VAL A 21 12.08 -51.54 28.25
C VAL A 21 11.18 -51.41 27.02
N LEU A 22 10.51 -52.49 26.61
CA LEU A 22 9.56 -52.45 25.51
C LEU A 22 8.35 -51.59 25.85
N ALA A 23 7.77 -51.74 27.05
CA ALA A 23 6.65 -50.94 27.52
C ALA A 23 7.02 -49.46 27.67
N SER A 24 8.22 -49.14 28.17
CA SER A 24 8.68 -47.76 28.28
C SER A 24 8.91 -47.13 26.91
N THR A 25 9.48 -47.87 25.95
CA THR A 25 9.69 -47.41 24.58
C THR A 25 8.36 -47.12 23.89
N ILE A 26 7.37 -48.01 24.05
CA ILE A 26 6.01 -47.81 23.53
C ILE A 26 5.35 -46.58 24.18
N ALA A 27 5.46 -46.43 25.50
CA ALA A 27 4.89 -45.28 26.20
C ALA A 27 5.49 -43.94 25.74
N VAL A 28 6.81 -43.90 25.53
CA VAL A 28 7.50 -42.71 25.02
C VAL A 28 7.07 -42.41 23.58
N ALA A 29 7.00 -43.43 22.72
CA ALA A 29 6.54 -43.26 21.34
C ALA A 29 5.09 -42.74 21.27
N LEU A 30 4.20 -43.28 22.10
CA LEU A 30 2.81 -42.81 22.19
C LEU A 30 2.71 -41.38 22.72
N ALA A 31 3.55 -40.99 23.70
CA ALA A 31 3.59 -39.62 24.19
C ALA A 31 4.02 -38.64 23.09
N PHE A 32 5.05 -38.97 22.31
CA PHE A 32 5.47 -38.14 21.18
C PHE A 32 4.41 -38.07 20.07
N LEU A 33 3.73 -39.18 19.77
CA LEU A 33 2.62 -39.18 18.81
C LEU A 33 1.44 -38.32 19.29
N PHE A 34 1.13 -38.35 20.59
CA PHE A 34 0.05 -37.55 21.16
C PHE A 34 0.40 -36.06 21.19
N ILE A 35 1.64 -35.73 21.57
CA ILE A 35 2.15 -34.35 21.49
C ILE A 35 2.12 -33.85 20.04
N SER A 36 2.56 -34.68 19.09
CA SER A 36 2.49 -34.33 17.66
C SER A 36 1.06 -34.16 17.16
N ALA A 37 0.09 -34.93 17.66
CA ALA A 37 -1.31 -34.82 17.24
C ALA A 37 -2.03 -33.61 17.85
N VAL A 38 -1.67 -33.21 19.08
CA VAL A 38 -2.31 -32.10 19.80
C VAL A 38 -1.64 -30.76 19.50
N PHE A 39 -0.32 -30.74 19.37
CA PHE A 39 0.47 -29.52 19.16
C PHE A 39 1.05 -29.41 17.75
N GLY A 40 0.87 -30.43 16.89
CA GLY A 40 1.38 -30.41 15.52
C GLY A 40 0.80 -29.28 14.68
N GLU A 41 -0.51 -29.00 14.80
CA GLU A 41 -1.13 -27.88 14.10
C GLU A 41 -0.58 -26.53 14.59
N ALA A 42 -0.46 -26.31 15.89
CA ALA A 42 0.08 -25.06 16.43
C ALA A 42 1.54 -24.82 16.05
N VAL A 43 2.37 -25.89 16.02
CA VAL A 43 3.77 -25.80 15.59
C VAL A 43 3.87 -25.56 14.08
N MET A 44 3.00 -26.18 13.29
CA MET A 44 2.91 -25.92 11.85
C MET A 44 2.44 -24.50 11.56
N GLU A 45 1.44 -23.99 12.30
CA GLU A 45 0.93 -22.62 12.19
C GLU A 45 2.04 -21.58 12.48
N LEU A 46 2.78 -21.75 13.58
CA LEU A 46 3.95 -20.94 13.93
C LEU A 46 5.05 -21.00 12.86
N ALA A 47 5.34 -22.19 12.31
CA ALA A 47 6.33 -22.36 11.26
C ALA A 47 5.87 -21.71 9.94
N THR A 48 4.59 -21.83 9.59
CA THR A 48 4.02 -21.22 8.39
C THR A 48 3.92 -19.70 8.47
N ASP A 49 3.73 -19.12 9.66
CA ASP A 49 3.69 -17.66 9.85
C ASP A 49 5.07 -17.00 9.66
N GLU A 50 6.15 -17.69 10.07
CA GLU A 50 7.51 -17.23 9.80
C GLU A 50 7.91 -17.43 8.33
N GLU A 51 7.61 -18.59 7.72
CA GLU A 51 7.96 -18.86 6.32
C GLU A 51 7.16 -18.00 5.34
N SER A 52 5.88 -17.71 5.63
CA SER A 52 5.03 -16.86 4.79
C SER A 52 5.45 -15.39 4.80
N ASN A 53 6.08 -14.90 5.88
CA ASN A 53 6.58 -13.52 5.96
C ASN A 53 8.04 -13.36 5.52
N ALA A 54 8.86 -14.40 5.63
CA ALA A 54 10.29 -14.35 5.31
C ALA A 54 10.59 -14.00 3.84
N GLY A 55 9.65 -14.26 2.92
CA GLY A 55 9.76 -13.88 1.50
C GLY A 55 9.14 -12.53 1.12
N VAL A 56 8.34 -11.92 2.00
CA VAL A 56 7.53 -10.73 1.66
C VAL A 56 8.20 -9.42 2.11
N ARG A 57 8.97 -9.44 3.21
CA ARG A 57 9.63 -8.24 3.74
C ARG A 57 11.02 -8.53 4.26
N VAL A 58 11.99 -7.73 3.81
CA VAL A 58 13.35 -7.75 4.36
C VAL A 58 13.30 -7.38 5.85
N PRO A 59 13.87 -8.21 6.76
CA PRO A 59 13.96 -7.90 8.18
C PRO A 59 14.66 -6.56 8.45
N VAL A 60 14.23 -5.82 9.48
CA VAL A 60 14.70 -4.44 9.72
C VAL A 60 16.23 -4.35 9.83
N TRP A 61 16.87 -5.32 10.48
CA TRP A 61 18.33 -5.38 10.63
C TRP A 61 19.08 -5.76 9.35
N GLU A 62 18.41 -6.34 8.36
CA GLU A 62 18.99 -6.70 7.05
C GLU A 62 18.81 -5.58 6.02
N ARG A 63 17.84 -4.68 6.22
CA ARG A 63 17.52 -3.60 5.27
C ARG A 63 18.71 -2.73 4.95
N SER A 64 19.63 -2.46 5.89
CA SER A 64 20.82 -1.63 5.65
C SER A 64 21.78 -2.23 4.62
N ASN A 65 21.70 -3.54 4.38
CA ASN A 65 22.58 -4.25 3.46
C ASN A 65 22.00 -4.33 2.03
N MET A 66 20.80 -3.79 1.82
CA MET A 66 20.17 -3.77 0.49
C MET A 66 20.90 -2.79 -0.43
N PRO A 67 20.93 -3.04 -1.76
CA PRO A 67 21.67 -2.24 -2.72
C PRO A 67 20.91 -0.95 -3.08
N TYR A 68 20.60 -0.10 -2.09
CA TYR A 68 19.92 1.17 -2.33
C TYR A 68 20.77 2.10 -3.17
N GLN A 69 20.12 2.77 -4.12
CA GLN A 69 20.73 3.85 -4.88
C GLN A 69 20.61 5.14 -4.05
N THR A 70 21.75 5.74 -3.69
CA THR A 70 21.82 6.92 -2.80
C THR A 70 22.52 8.12 -3.44
N ASN A 71 22.83 8.05 -4.74
CA ASN A 71 23.56 9.09 -5.48
C ASN A 71 22.66 9.96 -6.37
N GLY A 72 21.36 9.66 -6.45
CA GLY A 72 20.38 10.45 -7.18
C GLY A 72 19.76 11.59 -6.36
N GLU A 73 18.87 12.35 -6.98
CA GLU A 73 18.12 13.43 -6.33
C GLU A 73 17.05 12.92 -5.37
N PHE A 74 16.57 11.71 -5.61
CA PHE A 74 15.55 11.04 -4.81
C PHE A 74 15.81 9.52 -4.72
N GLY A 75 15.14 8.88 -3.76
CA GLY A 75 15.21 7.43 -3.57
C GLY A 75 14.46 6.67 -4.68
N ILE A 76 15.03 5.55 -5.09
CA ILE A 76 14.48 4.68 -6.15
C ILE A 76 14.16 3.31 -5.54
N ALA A 77 13.02 2.73 -5.93
CA ALA A 77 12.65 1.38 -5.58
C ALA A 77 13.69 0.38 -6.10
N LEU A 78 13.97 -0.66 -5.30
CA LEU A 78 15.00 -1.64 -5.66
C LEU A 78 14.62 -2.49 -6.89
N GLU A 79 13.33 -2.62 -7.12
CA GLU A 79 12.76 -3.34 -8.26
C GLU A 79 11.86 -2.37 -9.01
N THR A 80 11.94 -2.38 -10.34
CA THR A 80 11.01 -1.66 -11.20
C THR A 80 9.84 -2.58 -11.52
N GLY A 81 8.62 -2.07 -11.39
CA GLY A 81 7.43 -2.81 -11.79
C GLY A 81 7.32 -3.00 -13.31
N PRO A 82 6.42 -3.90 -13.77
CA PRO A 82 6.38 -4.34 -15.16
C PRO A 82 5.69 -3.35 -16.12
N TYR A 83 5.05 -2.30 -15.61
CA TYR A 83 4.24 -1.39 -16.43
C TYR A 83 5.05 -0.17 -16.88
N GLU A 84 4.77 0.28 -18.10
CA GLU A 84 5.21 1.58 -18.58
C GLU A 84 4.13 2.63 -18.29
N ILE A 85 4.48 3.91 -18.46
CA ILE A 85 3.50 4.99 -18.42
C ILE A 85 2.57 4.92 -19.65
N LEU A 86 1.28 5.16 -19.44
CA LEU A 86 0.31 5.27 -20.53
C LEU A 86 0.54 6.60 -21.27
N GLY A 87 0.98 6.52 -22.52
CA GLY A 87 1.21 7.70 -23.35
C GLY A 87 -0.07 8.51 -23.60
N THR A 88 0.02 9.83 -23.57
CA THR A 88 -1.07 10.75 -23.93
C THR A 88 -0.58 11.76 -24.99
N ASP A 89 -1.49 12.60 -25.51
CA ASP A 89 -1.12 13.66 -26.45
C ASP A 89 -0.31 14.80 -25.78
N ASN A 90 -0.20 14.78 -24.45
CA ASN A 90 0.61 15.70 -23.68
C ASN A 90 2.06 15.18 -23.58
N GLU A 91 3.04 16.08 -23.69
CA GLU A 91 4.48 15.83 -23.45
C GLU A 91 4.75 15.07 -22.14
N TRP A 92 3.94 15.30 -21.11
CA TRP A 92 4.11 14.73 -19.78
C TRP A 92 3.29 13.47 -19.51
N ASN A 93 2.59 12.92 -20.51
CA ASN A 93 1.75 11.72 -20.38
C ASN A 93 0.62 11.83 -19.33
N SER A 94 0.19 13.05 -19.02
CA SER A 94 -0.95 13.29 -18.13
C SER A 94 -2.22 13.60 -18.91
N THR A 95 -3.37 13.42 -18.26
CA THR A 95 -4.68 13.84 -18.76
C THR A 95 -5.31 14.82 -17.77
N HIS A 96 -5.74 15.98 -18.26
CA HIS A 96 -6.40 17.01 -17.45
C HIS A 96 -7.91 16.81 -17.38
N HIS A 97 -8.50 17.11 -16.22
CA HIS A 97 -9.94 17.14 -16.02
C HIS A 97 -10.37 18.31 -15.12
N PHE A 98 -11.59 18.80 -15.36
CA PHE A 98 -12.35 19.58 -14.40
C PHE A 98 -13.43 18.69 -13.79
N VAL A 99 -13.55 18.70 -12.47
CA VAL A 99 -14.64 18.03 -11.75
C VAL A 99 -15.53 19.09 -11.14
N GLU A 100 -16.81 19.06 -11.51
CA GLU A 100 -17.84 19.94 -10.97
C GLU A 100 -18.26 19.45 -9.57
N TYR A 101 -18.53 20.39 -8.68
CA TYR A 101 -19.04 20.11 -7.34
C TYR A 101 -19.94 21.23 -6.84
N THR A 102 -20.77 20.94 -5.85
CA THR A 102 -21.73 21.89 -5.31
C THR A 102 -21.18 22.55 -4.04
N LEU A 103 -21.29 23.87 -4.00
CA LEU A 103 -20.99 24.67 -2.81
C LEU A 103 -22.29 25.19 -2.18
N PRO A 104 -22.39 25.22 -0.85
CA PRO A 104 -23.45 25.94 -0.14
C PRO A 104 -23.48 27.42 -0.54
N ILE A 105 -24.68 27.99 -0.73
CA ILE A 105 -24.82 29.37 -1.24
C ILE A 105 -24.19 30.43 -0.33
N ASP A 106 -24.05 30.13 0.96
CA ASP A 106 -23.39 30.95 1.97
C ASP A 106 -21.86 31.02 1.81
N GLU A 107 -21.23 30.10 1.07
CA GLU A 107 -19.82 30.22 0.65
C GLU A 107 -19.59 31.39 -0.31
N GLY A 108 -20.65 31.88 -0.98
CA GLY A 108 -20.53 32.95 -1.98
C GLY A 108 -19.67 32.55 -3.18
N GLY A 109 -19.07 33.52 -3.86
CA GLY A 109 -18.17 33.26 -4.99
C GLY A 109 -18.81 32.36 -6.06
N ALA A 110 -18.13 31.26 -6.40
CA ALA A 110 -18.63 30.25 -7.35
C ALA A 110 -19.95 29.59 -6.92
N ALA A 111 -20.31 29.57 -5.62
CA ALA A 111 -21.56 29.02 -5.14
C ALA A 111 -22.79 29.79 -5.68
N LEU A 112 -22.66 31.10 -5.90
CA LEU A 112 -23.75 31.93 -6.44
C LEU A 112 -24.02 31.68 -7.93
N LEU A 113 -23.04 31.11 -8.63
CA LEU A 113 -23.11 30.82 -10.05
C LEU A 113 -23.30 29.33 -10.34
N ASP A 114 -23.35 28.49 -9.30
CA ASP A 114 -23.46 27.02 -9.36
C ASP A 114 -22.49 26.40 -10.38
N ASN A 115 -21.24 26.86 -10.36
CA ASN A 115 -20.23 26.47 -11.35
C ASN A 115 -18.88 26.13 -10.71
N ALA A 116 -18.88 25.65 -9.47
CA ALA A 116 -17.64 25.33 -8.76
C ALA A 116 -16.95 24.12 -9.42
N VAL A 117 -15.65 24.27 -9.68
CA VAL A 117 -14.83 23.25 -10.34
C VAL A 117 -13.48 23.09 -9.66
N ILE A 118 -13.04 21.84 -9.53
CA ILE A 118 -11.69 21.48 -9.11
C ILE A 118 -10.91 20.97 -10.34
N SER A 119 -9.67 21.45 -10.50
CA SER A 119 -8.79 21.10 -11.60
C SER A 119 -7.82 20.00 -11.17
N LEU A 120 -7.72 18.93 -11.97
CA LEU A 120 -6.83 17.81 -11.68
C LEU A 120 -6.13 17.28 -12.94
N ALA A 121 -4.98 16.63 -12.76
CA ALA A 121 -4.30 15.87 -13.80
C ALA A 121 -3.95 14.46 -13.31
N VAL A 122 -4.02 13.48 -14.22
CA VAL A 122 -3.80 12.06 -13.91
C VAL A 122 -2.73 11.47 -14.82
N TRP A 123 -1.78 10.76 -14.22
CA TRP A 123 -0.83 9.86 -14.88
C TRP A 123 -1.24 8.42 -14.60
N ARG A 124 -1.29 7.61 -15.65
CA ARG A 124 -1.76 6.22 -15.55
C ARG A 124 -0.69 5.25 -16.01
N PRO A 125 -0.60 4.06 -15.41
CA PRO A 125 0.18 2.97 -15.96
C PRO A 125 -0.52 2.37 -17.19
N ASN A 126 0.27 1.92 -18.15
CA ASN A 126 -0.18 1.18 -19.31
C ASN A 126 -0.43 -0.29 -18.92
N VAL A 127 -1.61 -0.53 -18.35
CA VAL A 127 -2.07 -1.85 -17.94
C VAL A 127 -2.92 -2.51 -19.03
N PRO A 128 -3.02 -3.86 -19.07
CA PRO A 128 -3.92 -4.54 -19.99
C PRO A 128 -5.38 -4.07 -19.87
N GLU A 129 -6.12 -4.18 -20.97
CA GLU A 129 -7.54 -3.81 -21.01
C GLU A 129 -8.35 -4.55 -19.93
N GLY A 130 -9.20 -3.82 -19.22
CA GLY A 130 -10.02 -4.33 -18.12
C GLY A 130 -9.31 -4.41 -16.75
N VAL A 131 -8.00 -4.11 -16.67
CA VAL A 131 -7.29 -4.00 -15.39
C VAL A 131 -7.51 -2.62 -14.80
N THR A 132 -8.00 -2.58 -13.57
CA THR A 132 -8.20 -1.36 -12.78
C THR A 132 -7.08 -1.15 -11.78
N VAL A 133 -6.71 0.10 -11.50
CA VAL A 133 -5.60 0.46 -10.61
C VAL A 133 -6.03 1.37 -9.45
N PRO A 134 -5.36 1.31 -8.28
CA PRO A 134 -5.54 2.32 -7.23
C PRO A 134 -4.94 3.67 -7.63
N VAL A 135 -5.42 4.75 -7.01
CA VAL A 135 -4.94 6.11 -7.23
C VAL A 135 -4.21 6.62 -5.99
N ILE A 136 -3.01 7.15 -6.18
CA ILE A 136 -2.32 7.97 -5.18
C ILE A 136 -2.37 9.42 -5.67
N ALA A 137 -2.81 10.34 -4.83
CA ALA A 137 -3.03 11.72 -5.23
C ALA A 137 -2.42 12.73 -4.26
N GLU A 138 -1.88 13.81 -4.80
CA GLU A 138 -1.47 15.00 -4.05
C GLU A 138 -2.41 16.16 -4.34
N PHE A 139 -2.75 16.90 -3.28
CA PHE A 139 -3.71 17.99 -3.33
C PHE A 139 -3.04 19.22 -2.75
N GLY A 140 -2.84 20.25 -3.56
CA GLY A 140 -2.03 21.39 -3.15
C GLY A 140 -2.37 22.68 -3.88
N PRO A 141 -2.00 23.83 -3.31
CA PRO A 141 -2.18 25.14 -3.93
C PRO A 141 -1.03 25.51 -4.89
N TYR A 142 -0.06 24.62 -5.08
CA TYR A 142 1.24 24.95 -5.66
C TYR A 142 1.35 24.68 -7.17
N PHE A 143 0.22 24.48 -7.86
CA PHE A 143 0.21 24.23 -9.30
C PHE A 143 -0.30 25.47 -10.03
N GLN A 144 0.45 25.91 -11.04
CA GLN A 144 0.22 27.17 -11.76
C GLN A 144 0.18 28.39 -10.83
N GLU A 145 1.00 28.36 -9.77
CA GLU A 145 1.07 29.42 -8.77
C GLU A 145 1.99 30.55 -9.27
N ALA A 146 1.39 31.70 -9.55
CA ALA A 146 2.07 32.82 -10.18
C ALA A 146 3.18 33.45 -9.31
N SER A 147 3.05 33.40 -7.98
CA SER A 147 4.02 34.03 -7.06
C SER A 147 5.37 33.32 -7.02
N VAL A 148 5.40 32.02 -7.36
CA VAL A 148 6.61 31.18 -7.36
C VAL A 148 6.83 30.48 -8.71
N GLU A 149 6.10 30.90 -9.74
CA GLU A 149 6.23 30.46 -11.13
C GLU A 149 6.20 28.93 -11.31
N THR A 150 5.29 28.25 -10.60
CA THR A 150 5.18 26.79 -10.75
C THR A 150 4.50 26.39 -12.06
N PRO A 151 4.86 25.22 -12.61
CA PRO A 151 4.22 24.68 -13.82
C PRO A 151 2.72 24.43 -13.65
N SER A 152 2.01 24.23 -14.77
CA SER A 152 0.59 23.83 -14.74
C SER A 152 0.41 22.43 -14.13
N ILE A 153 -0.83 22.12 -13.75
CA ILE A 153 -1.18 20.86 -13.07
C ILE A 153 -0.84 19.61 -13.90
N GLU A 154 -0.74 19.72 -15.22
CA GLU A 154 -0.40 18.63 -16.14
C GLU A 154 1.10 18.29 -16.17
N VAL A 155 1.94 19.13 -15.59
CA VAL A 155 3.38 18.92 -15.47
C VAL A 155 3.65 18.31 -14.10
N PRO A 156 4.53 17.29 -14.00
CA PRO A 156 4.91 16.73 -12.71
C PRO A 156 5.40 17.82 -11.75
N GLY A 157 4.83 17.85 -10.55
CA GLY A 157 5.20 18.76 -9.49
C GLY A 157 6.69 18.65 -9.14
N THR A 158 7.29 19.77 -8.79
CA THR A 158 8.74 19.89 -8.57
C THR A 158 9.26 19.15 -7.32
N TRP A 159 8.37 18.74 -6.42
CA TRP A 159 8.75 18.11 -5.14
C TRP A 159 8.46 16.61 -5.09
N LEU A 160 7.24 16.21 -5.47
CA LEU A 160 6.80 14.81 -5.46
C LEU A 160 6.61 14.27 -6.89
N GLY A 161 6.02 15.06 -7.78
CA GLY A 161 5.58 14.67 -9.14
C GLY A 161 6.43 13.60 -9.83
N GLN A 162 7.59 13.96 -10.39
CA GLN A 162 8.36 13.02 -11.20
C GLN A 162 8.86 11.81 -10.40
N MET A 163 9.32 12.04 -9.17
CA MET A 163 9.79 11.00 -8.27
C MET A 163 8.68 9.96 -8.02
N ILE A 164 7.49 10.42 -7.64
CA ILE A 164 6.36 9.52 -7.38
C ILE A 164 5.95 8.80 -8.66
N ILE A 165 5.81 9.52 -9.77
CA ILE A 165 5.43 8.94 -11.07
C ILE A 165 6.36 7.77 -11.44
N ASP A 166 7.67 7.99 -11.41
CA ASP A 166 8.66 6.98 -11.79
C ASP A 166 8.67 5.79 -10.83
N GLN A 167 8.29 5.99 -9.57
CA GLN A 167 8.35 4.94 -8.54
C GLN A 167 7.06 4.16 -8.36
N ILE A 168 5.87 4.71 -8.67
CA ILE A 168 4.59 4.03 -8.39
C ILE A 168 3.87 3.55 -9.64
N LEU A 169 3.98 4.26 -10.78
CA LEU A 169 3.30 3.86 -12.01
C LEU A 169 3.78 2.47 -12.48
N PRO A 170 5.09 2.16 -12.50
CA PRO A 170 5.53 0.84 -12.92
C PRO A 170 4.95 -0.30 -12.08
N HIS A 171 4.57 -0.03 -10.83
CA HIS A 171 3.97 -0.99 -9.90
C HIS A 171 2.43 -1.04 -9.98
N GLY A 172 1.82 -0.35 -10.94
CA GLY A 172 0.38 -0.42 -11.19
C GLY A 172 -0.45 0.53 -10.32
N PHE A 173 0.09 1.68 -9.92
CA PHE A 173 -0.67 2.77 -9.30
C PHE A 173 -0.84 3.91 -10.30
N ALA A 174 -2.01 4.54 -10.33
CA ALA A 174 -2.16 5.85 -10.97
C ALA A 174 -1.68 6.95 -10.00
N PHE A 175 -1.16 8.03 -10.56
CA PHE A 175 -0.81 9.24 -9.80
C PHE A 175 -1.70 10.40 -10.23
N ALA A 176 -2.13 11.24 -9.30
CA ALA A 176 -2.88 12.44 -9.63
C ALA A 176 -2.39 13.66 -8.84
N GLN A 177 -2.50 14.82 -9.47
CA GLN A 177 -2.28 16.12 -8.86
C GLN A 177 -3.59 16.90 -8.92
N VAL A 178 -3.96 17.54 -7.81
CA VAL A 178 -5.18 18.35 -7.70
C VAL A 178 -4.84 19.75 -7.19
N SER A 179 -5.28 20.78 -7.93
CA SER A 179 -5.27 22.15 -7.44
C SER A 179 -6.43 22.34 -6.47
N VAL A 180 -6.15 22.64 -5.20
CA VAL A 180 -7.22 22.90 -4.22
C VAL A 180 -8.10 24.09 -4.65
N THR A 181 -9.30 24.16 -4.10
CA THR A 181 -10.27 25.23 -4.39
C THR A 181 -9.62 26.62 -4.34
N GLY A 182 -9.88 27.44 -5.36
CA GLY A 182 -9.33 28.80 -5.49
C GLY A 182 -7.87 28.91 -5.92
N THR A 183 -7.24 27.81 -6.37
CA THR A 183 -5.83 27.79 -6.81
C THR A 183 -5.67 27.14 -8.18
N GLY A 184 -4.57 27.45 -8.87
CA GLY A 184 -4.34 26.99 -10.23
C GLY A 184 -5.51 27.33 -11.17
N ARG A 185 -6.17 26.30 -11.70
CA ARG A 185 -7.40 26.45 -12.51
C ARG A 185 -8.67 26.05 -11.79
N SER A 186 -8.60 25.66 -10.52
CA SER A 186 -9.78 25.51 -9.67
C SER A 186 -10.34 26.90 -9.37
N ASN A 187 -11.66 27.05 -9.44
CA ASN A 187 -12.30 28.34 -9.17
C ASN A 187 -12.72 28.45 -7.69
N HIS A 188 -13.57 29.43 -7.39
CA HIS A 188 -13.95 29.84 -6.03
C HIS A 188 -12.79 30.50 -5.25
N CYS A 189 -13.03 30.88 -3.99
CA CYS A 189 -12.03 31.46 -3.12
C CYS A 189 -11.19 30.36 -2.45
N MET A 190 -9.90 30.64 -2.27
CA MET A 190 -9.03 29.77 -1.46
C MET A 190 -9.47 29.83 0.00
N ASP A 191 -9.69 28.66 0.60
CA ASP A 191 -10.24 28.49 1.94
C ASP A 191 -9.54 27.34 2.66
N LEU A 192 -8.29 27.58 3.09
CA LEU A 192 -7.43 26.57 3.71
C LEU A 192 -8.15 25.88 4.88
N MET A 193 -8.33 24.57 4.78
CA MET A 193 -9.06 23.72 5.73
C MET A 193 -10.53 24.08 5.93
N GLY A 194 -11.08 25.03 5.18
CA GLY A 194 -12.48 25.41 5.28
C GLY A 194 -13.38 24.49 4.46
N ASN A 195 -14.66 24.84 4.39
CA ASN A 195 -15.69 23.94 3.89
C ASN A 195 -15.66 23.85 2.36
N ALA A 196 -15.39 24.95 1.66
CA ALA A 196 -15.30 24.94 0.20
C ALA A 196 -14.11 24.10 -0.30
N GLU A 197 -12.98 24.13 0.40
CA GLU A 197 -11.83 23.26 0.10
C GLU A 197 -12.13 21.79 0.42
N GLN A 198 -12.79 21.51 1.55
CA GLN A 198 -13.21 20.15 1.92
C GLN A 198 -14.11 19.51 0.85
N LEU A 199 -15.13 20.24 0.40
CA LEU A 199 -16.06 19.79 -0.65
C LEU A 199 -15.35 19.57 -2.00
N GLY A 200 -14.43 20.46 -2.37
CA GLY A 200 -13.63 20.29 -3.59
C GLY A 200 -12.71 19.07 -3.51
N ASN A 201 -12.10 18.84 -2.34
CA ASN A 201 -11.23 17.69 -2.12
C ASN A 201 -12.01 16.37 -2.19
N ASP A 202 -13.16 16.31 -1.51
CA ASP A 202 -14.09 15.19 -1.55
C ASP A 202 -14.60 14.90 -2.98
N ALA A 203 -14.92 15.95 -3.75
CA ALA A 203 -15.32 15.81 -5.15
C ALA A 203 -14.25 15.14 -6.02
N ALA A 204 -12.99 15.56 -5.89
CA ALA A 204 -11.89 14.93 -6.64
C ALA A 204 -11.63 13.49 -6.17
N VAL A 205 -11.65 13.21 -4.86
CA VAL A 205 -11.49 11.84 -4.33
C VAL A 205 -12.57 10.91 -4.87
N ARG A 206 -13.84 11.33 -4.84
CA ARG A 206 -14.95 10.56 -5.41
C ARG A 206 -14.75 10.34 -6.91
N TRP A 207 -14.40 11.39 -7.64
CA TRP A 207 -14.16 11.27 -9.07
C TRP A 207 -13.09 10.22 -9.38
N PHE A 208 -11.97 10.19 -8.64
CA PHE A 208 -10.96 9.14 -8.77
C PHE A 208 -11.50 7.75 -8.46
N GLY A 209 -12.38 7.61 -7.47
CA GLY A 209 -12.98 6.33 -7.09
C GLY A 209 -13.98 5.78 -8.11
N GLU A 210 -14.55 6.64 -8.96
CA GLU A 210 -15.65 6.28 -9.87
C GLU A 210 -15.21 6.04 -11.33
N GLN A 211 -13.94 6.29 -11.67
CA GLN A 211 -13.46 6.08 -13.03
C GLN A 211 -13.39 4.59 -13.41
N GLU A 212 -13.72 4.25 -14.66
CA GLU A 212 -13.70 2.85 -15.16
C GLU A 212 -12.32 2.18 -15.08
N TRP A 213 -11.25 2.97 -15.09
CA TRP A 213 -9.87 2.51 -14.96
C TRP A 213 -9.38 2.43 -13.50
N SER A 214 -10.16 2.95 -12.55
CA SER A 214 -9.85 2.95 -11.12
C SER A 214 -10.48 1.75 -10.44
N ASN A 215 -9.78 1.17 -9.46
CA ASN A 215 -10.34 0.10 -8.64
C ASN A 215 -11.13 0.61 -7.42
N GLY A 216 -11.34 1.92 -7.34
CA GLY A 216 -12.05 2.60 -6.25
C GLY A 216 -11.18 2.93 -5.03
N ALA A 217 -9.96 2.41 -4.94
CA ALA A 217 -9.05 2.73 -3.84
C ALA A 217 -8.27 4.01 -4.14
N VAL A 218 -8.45 5.03 -3.29
CA VAL A 218 -7.79 6.33 -3.38
C VAL A 218 -7.00 6.59 -2.11
N GLY A 219 -5.70 6.84 -2.25
CA GLY A 219 -4.82 7.29 -1.18
C GLY A 219 -4.33 8.71 -1.43
N MET A 220 -4.26 9.51 -0.38
CA MET A 220 -3.73 10.87 -0.47
C MET A 220 -2.37 10.98 0.20
N ILE A 221 -1.44 11.70 -0.43
CA ILE A 221 -0.09 11.98 0.07
C ILE A 221 0.21 13.47 -0.02
N GLY A 222 1.21 13.92 0.74
CA GLY A 222 1.74 15.27 0.58
C GLY A 222 2.63 15.72 1.73
N LYS A 223 3.15 16.94 1.60
CA LYS A 223 4.00 17.61 2.59
C LYS A 223 3.54 19.06 2.75
N SER A 224 3.65 19.60 3.96
CA SER A 224 3.22 20.99 4.25
C SER A 224 1.71 21.14 4.03
N TYR A 225 1.26 22.07 3.20
CA TYR A 225 -0.16 22.22 2.83
C TYR A 225 -0.72 20.94 2.23
N ASP A 226 0.02 20.33 1.29
CA ASP A 226 -0.38 19.07 0.68
C ASP A 226 -0.42 17.93 1.70
N GLY A 227 0.29 18.09 2.82
CA GLY A 227 0.24 17.17 3.95
C GLY A 227 -0.94 17.39 4.89
N SER A 228 -1.61 18.55 4.86
CA SER A 228 -2.85 18.79 5.63
C SER A 228 -4.10 18.30 4.92
N THR A 229 -4.10 18.26 3.58
CA THR A 229 -5.27 17.83 2.80
C THR A 229 -5.68 16.37 3.02
N PRO A 230 -4.78 15.38 3.25
CA PRO A 230 -5.18 14.03 3.65
C PRO A 230 -5.91 14.00 5.01
N TRP A 231 -5.49 14.82 5.97
CA TRP A 231 -6.15 14.89 7.28
C TRP A 231 -7.54 15.49 7.19
N GLN A 232 -7.68 16.52 6.36
CA GLN A 232 -8.96 17.16 6.06
C GLN A 232 -9.92 16.17 5.40
N ALA A 233 -9.49 15.47 4.35
CA ALA A 233 -10.31 14.46 3.67
C ALA A 233 -10.72 13.31 4.60
N ALA A 234 -9.80 12.83 5.46
CA ALA A 234 -10.10 11.77 6.42
C ALA A 234 -11.10 12.18 7.51
N MET A 235 -11.20 13.48 7.82
CA MET A 235 -12.12 14.01 8.84
C MET A 235 -13.50 14.35 8.28
N PHE A 236 -13.60 14.75 7.01
CA PHE A 236 -14.79 15.39 6.45
C PHE A 236 -16.06 14.53 6.52
N GLY A 237 -15.94 13.21 6.33
CA GLY A 237 -16.97 12.20 6.65
C GLY A 237 -18.18 12.18 5.73
#